data_AF-A0A1Q9NPN9-F1
#
_entry.id   AF-A0A1Q9NPN9-F1
#
_cell.length_a   1.000
_cell.length_b   1.000
_cell.length_c   1.000
_cell.angle_alpha   90.00
_cell.angle_beta   90.00
_cell.angle_gamma   90.00
#
_symmetry.space_group_name_H-M   'P 1'
#
loop_
_entity.id
_entity.type
_entity.pdbx_description
1 polymer ?
#
loop_
_entity_poly.entity_id
_entity_poly.type
_entity_poly.pdbx_seq_one_letter_code
_entity_poly.pdbx_strand_id
1 'polypeptide(L)'
;MLAYKSDRKLIQSYEERHTELEKFIQSEFEIERSSIFPIETTEGGADKMKDLDALIVSDEIGVVQNTFDINQMRIDNGLKRFHIIIIPRVRTKDGRPLSSSRIRRGEIFHEDELIY
;
A
#
# COMPACT_ATOMS: atom_id res chain seq x y z
N MET A 1 -2.28 -6.59 12.28
CA MET A 1 -1.78 -5.26 11.84
C MET A 1 -2.78 -4.08 11.92
N LEU A 2 -4.10 -4.26 11.96
CA LEU A 2 -5.03 -3.14 12.22
C LEU A 2 -5.16 -2.78 13.71
N ALA A 3 -4.84 -3.72 14.60
CA ALA A 3 -4.94 -3.55 16.05
C ALA A 3 -4.13 -2.36 16.61
N TYR A 4 -3.03 -1.99 15.93
CA TYR A 4 -2.15 -0.89 16.32
C TYR A 4 -2.58 0.47 15.75
N LYS A 5 -3.63 0.53 14.93
CA LYS A 5 -4.11 1.79 14.32
C LYS A 5 -5.03 2.52 15.30
N SER A 6 -4.75 3.80 15.54
CA SER A 6 -5.53 4.68 16.41
C SER A 6 -7.01 4.74 16.00
N ASP A 7 -7.27 4.82 14.70
CA ASP A 7 -8.61 4.97 14.13
C ASP A 7 -9.23 3.62 13.73
N ARG A 8 -8.83 2.50 14.34
CA ARG A 8 -9.26 1.15 13.93
C ARG A 8 -10.78 0.98 13.80
N LYS A 9 -11.55 1.66 14.65
CA LYS A 9 -13.02 1.60 14.67
C LYS A 9 -13.66 2.26 13.44
N LEU A 10 -12.92 3.12 12.75
CA LEU A 10 -13.36 3.84 11.56
C LEU A 10 -12.90 3.14 10.26
N ILE A 11 -12.06 2.10 10.37
CA ILE A 11 -11.54 1.37 9.22
C ILE A 11 -12.56 0.33 8.79
N GLN A 12 -12.86 0.29 7.49
CA GLN A 12 -13.72 -0.69 6.85
C GLN A 12 -13.20 -2.13 7.05
N SER A 13 -14.11 -3.10 7.05
CA SER A 13 -13.76 -4.52 7.15
C SER A 13 -12.83 -4.96 6.00
N TYR A 14 -12.26 -6.16 6.11
CA TYR A 14 -11.45 -6.68 5.01
C TYR A 14 -12.29 -6.84 3.74
N GLU A 15 -13.49 -7.38 3.87
CA GLU A 15 -14.45 -7.67 2.81
C GLU A 15 -14.90 -6.38 2.11
N GLU A 16 -15.22 -5.33 2.87
CA GLU A 16 -15.55 -4.01 2.32
C GLU A 16 -14.37 -3.44 1.52
N ARG A 17 -13.16 -3.45 2.08
CA ARG A 17 -11.96 -2.94 1.38
C ARG A 17 -11.61 -3.76 0.15
N HIS A 18 -11.75 -5.09 0.21
CA HIS A 18 -11.52 -5.99 -0.90
C HIS A 18 -12.50 -5.69 -2.04
N THR A 19 -13.78 -5.57 -1.72
CA THR A 19 -14.85 -5.29 -2.70
C THR A 19 -14.60 -3.95 -3.40
N GLU A 20 -14.26 -2.89 -2.65
CA GLU A 20 -13.99 -1.58 -3.25
C GLU A 20 -12.70 -1.57 -4.09
N LEU A 21 -11.66 -2.30 -3.67
CA LEU A 21 -10.42 -2.44 -4.45
C LEU A 21 -10.66 -3.21 -5.76
N GLU A 22 -11.43 -4.30 -5.70
CA GLU A 22 -11.79 -5.10 -6.87
C GLU A 22 -12.58 -4.27 -7.89
N LYS A 23 -13.60 -3.51 -7.43
CA LYS A 23 -14.37 -2.60 -8.28
C LYS A 23 -13.48 -1.56 -8.97
N PHE A 24 -12.55 -0.95 -8.22
CA PHE A 24 -11.62 0.04 -8.78
C PHE A 24 -10.70 -0.59 -9.84
N ILE A 25 -10.13 -1.77 -9.56
CA ILE A 25 -9.29 -2.45 -10.54
C ILE A 25 -10.10 -2.80 -11.79
N GLN A 26 -11.34 -3.27 -11.64
CA GLN A 26 -12.23 -3.57 -12.78
C GLN A 26 -12.62 -2.34 -13.60
N SER A 27 -12.74 -1.15 -12.98
CA SER A 27 -13.10 0.07 -13.71
C SER A 27 -11.92 0.65 -14.48
N GLU A 28 -10.70 0.52 -13.97
CA GLU A 28 -9.50 1.13 -14.54
C GLU A 28 -8.61 0.14 -15.33
N PHE A 29 -8.68 -1.16 -15.04
CA PHE A 29 -7.73 -2.19 -15.49
C PHE A 29 -8.37 -3.59 -15.70
N GLU A 30 -7.56 -4.57 -16.08
CA GLU A 30 -7.95 -5.99 -16.20
C GLU A 30 -7.76 -6.73 -14.87
N ILE A 31 -8.87 -7.11 -14.22
CA ILE A 31 -8.85 -7.78 -12.90
C ILE A 31 -8.21 -9.18 -12.97
N GLU A 32 -8.30 -9.86 -14.11
CA GLU A 32 -7.75 -11.21 -14.34
C GLU A 32 -6.22 -11.24 -14.24
N ARG A 33 -5.57 -10.07 -14.35
CA ARG A 33 -4.13 -9.91 -14.19
C ARG A 33 -3.72 -9.57 -12.75
N SER A 34 -4.66 -9.58 -11.82
CA SER A 34 -4.46 -9.17 -10.43
C SER A 34 -4.75 -10.33 -9.47
N SER A 35 -4.00 -10.39 -8.38
CA SER A 35 -4.29 -11.27 -7.24
C SER A 35 -4.35 -10.42 -5.99
N ILE A 36 -5.45 -10.52 -5.24
CA ILE A 36 -5.70 -9.75 -4.03
C ILE A 36 -5.79 -10.74 -2.87
N PHE A 37 -5.01 -10.50 -1.82
CA PHE A 37 -4.99 -11.36 -0.64
C PHE A 37 -4.74 -10.52 0.62
N PRO A 38 -5.14 -11.00 1.81
CA PRO A 38 -4.93 -10.29 3.06
C PRO A 38 -3.44 -10.32 3.47
N ILE A 39 -2.94 -9.20 3.96
CA ILE A 39 -1.58 -9.07 4.50
C ILE A 39 -1.65 -8.91 6.02
N GLU A 40 -1.04 -9.84 6.74
CA GLU A 40 -1.06 -9.89 8.21
C GLU A 40 0.27 -9.55 8.88
N THR A 41 1.39 -9.72 8.16
CA THR A 41 2.76 -9.39 8.58
C THR A 41 3.33 -8.22 7.79
N THR A 42 4.33 -7.54 8.32
CA THR A 42 4.97 -6.38 7.69
C THR A 42 5.46 -6.69 6.28
N GLU A 43 6.02 -7.88 6.09
CA GLU A 43 6.59 -8.36 4.84
C GLU A 43 5.52 -8.87 3.87
N GLY A 44 4.34 -9.25 4.36
CA GLY A 44 3.23 -9.76 3.54
C GLY A 44 3.57 -10.99 2.69
N GLY A 45 4.57 -11.77 3.07
CA GLY A 45 5.07 -12.92 2.31
C GLY A 45 6.05 -12.56 1.19
N ALA A 46 6.36 -11.28 1.01
CA ALA A 46 7.31 -10.81 0.01
C ALA A 46 8.73 -11.33 0.23
N ASP A 47 9.06 -11.77 1.45
CA ASP A 47 10.31 -12.43 1.82
C ASP A 47 10.39 -13.92 1.40
N LYS A 48 9.26 -14.52 0.94
CA LYS A 48 9.14 -15.96 0.65
C LYS A 48 8.70 -16.28 -0.78
N MET A 49 7.92 -15.40 -1.40
CA MET A 49 7.41 -15.60 -2.76
C MET A 49 8.53 -15.54 -3.81
N LYS A 50 8.63 -16.58 -4.64
CA LYS A 50 9.76 -16.77 -5.58
C LYS A 50 9.59 -16.01 -6.91
N ASP A 51 8.37 -15.98 -7.43
CA ASP A 51 8.08 -15.50 -8.79
C ASP A 51 7.62 -14.04 -8.79
N LEU A 52 8.43 -13.17 -8.17
CA LEU A 52 8.14 -11.74 -8.06
C LEU A 52 9.41 -10.93 -8.40
N ASP A 53 9.26 -9.92 -9.26
CA ASP A 53 10.39 -9.15 -9.80
C ASP A 53 10.55 -7.77 -9.17
N ALA A 54 9.44 -7.11 -8.82
CA ALA A 54 9.44 -5.73 -8.36
C ALA A 54 8.55 -5.53 -7.12
N LEU A 55 8.93 -4.54 -6.31
CA LEU A 55 8.15 -4.09 -5.16
C LEU A 55 7.83 -2.60 -5.34
N ILE A 56 6.55 -2.30 -5.51
CA ILE A 56 6.03 -0.95 -5.74
C ILE A 56 5.53 -0.39 -4.41
N VAL A 57 6.04 0.78 -4.00
CA VAL A 57 5.71 1.40 -2.70
C VAL A 57 5.53 2.91 -2.78
N SER A 58 4.90 3.49 -1.76
CA SER A 58 4.82 4.93 -1.56
C SER A 58 6.14 5.53 -1.07
N ASP A 59 6.28 6.85 -1.24
CA ASP A 59 7.41 7.67 -0.77
C ASP A 59 7.51 7.86 0.76
N GLU A 60 6.82 7.06 1.55
CA GLU A 60 6.91 7.12 3.02
C GLU A 60 8.26 6.59 3.49
N ILE A 61 9.02 7.39 4.24
CA ILE A 61 10.35 7.02 4.75
C ILE A 61 10.35 5.65 5.43
N GLY A 62 9.36 5.38 6.30
CA GLY A 62 9.25 4.09 6.98
C GLY A 62 8.90 2.93 6.03
N VAL A 63 8.12 3.18 4.99
CA VAL A 63 7.81 2.16 3.97
C VAL A 63 9.04 1.86 3.13
N VAL A 64 9.76 2.90 2.70
CA VAL A 64 11.02 2.76 1.94
C VAL A 64 12.05 1.97 2.75
N GLN A 65 12.21 2.26 4.05
CA GLN A 65 13.11 1.48 4.91
C GLN A 65 12.70 0.00 4.95
N ASN A 66 11.41 -0.29 5.18
CA ASN A 66 10.91 -1.67 5.21
C ASN A 66 11.17 -2.41 3.88
N THR A 67 11.15 -1.72 2.73
CA THR A 67 11.46 -2.36 1.45
C THR A 67 12.91 -2.83 1.35
N PHE A 68 13.86 -2.09 1.94
CA PHE A 68 15.25 -2.51 2.01
C PHE A 68 15.41 -3.71 2.94
N ASP A 69 14.72 -3.71 4.08
CA ASP A 69 14.74 -4.82 5.03
C ASP A 69 14.16 -6.10 4.41
N ILE A 70 13.04 -6.00 3.66
CA ILE A 70 12.47 -7.11 2.89
C ILE A 70 13.47 -7.65 1.87
N ASN A 71 14.20 -6.77 1.17
CA ASN A 71 15.23 -7.21 0.24
C ASN A 71 16.39 -7.95 0.93
N GLN A 72 16.78 -7.52 2.13
CA GLN A 72 17.76 -8.25 2.92
C GLN A 72 17.24 -9.64 3.31
N MET A 73 16.01 -9.73 3.80
CA MET A 73 15.38 -11.03 4.12
C MET A 73 15.29 -11.95 2.90
N ARG A 74 15.01 -11.40 1.71
CA ARG A 74 15.02 -12.17 0.46
C ARG A 74 16.40 -12.75 0.16
N ILE A 75 17.46 -11.96 0.31
CA ILE A 75 18.84 -12.43 0.11
C ILE A 75 19.16 -13.56 1.09
N ASP A 76 18.80 -13.38 2.37
CA ASP A 76 19.04 -14.37 3.43
C ASP A 76 18.26 -15.67 3.16
N ASN A 77 17.09 -15.58 2.52
CA ASN A 77 16.27 -16.71 2.08
C ASN A 77 16.67 -17.28 0.71
N GLY A 78 17.75 -16.80 0.09
CA GLY A 78 18.22 -17.28 -1.23
C GLY A 78 17.33 -16.85 -2.41
N LEU A 79 16.55 -15.78 -2.25
CA LEU A 79 15.69 -15.20 -3.28
C LEU A 79 16.35 -14.01 -3.97
N LYS A 80 15.94 -13.75 -5.22
CA LYS A 80 16.36 -12.54 -5.94
C LYS A 80 15.77 -11.31 -5.27
N ARG A 81 16.60 -10.28 -5.04
CA ARG A 81 16.12 -8.97 -4.59
C ARG A 81 15.08 -8.40 -5.58
N PHE A 82 14.12 -7.65 -5.06
CA PHE A 82 13.21 -6.86 -5.86
C PHE A 82 13.89 -5.66 -6.51
N HIS A 83 13.41 -5.29 -7.69
CA HIS A 83 13.50 -3.92 -8.17
C HIS A 83 12.51 -3.05 -7.38
N ILE A 84 13.01 -2.11 -6.59
CA ILE A 84 12.18 -1.23 -5.78
C ILE A 84 11.75 -0.03 -6.64
N ILE A 85 10.44 0.17 -6.76
CA ILE A 85 9.84 1.29 -7.49
C ILE A 85 9.10 2.16 -6.46
N ILE A 86 9.56 3.39 -6.28
CA ILE A 86 8.96 4.33 -5.33
C ILE A 86 8.07 5.30 -6.11
N ILE A 87 6.79 5.35 -5.73
CA ILE A 87 5.78 6.24 -6.31
C ILE A 87 5.47 7.35 -5.29
N PRO A 88 5.71 8.64 -5.64
CA PRO A 88 5.31 9.76 -4.80
C PRO A 88 3.81 9.75 -4.53
N ARG A 89 3.42 10.07 -3.30
CA ARG A 89 2.00 10.22 -2.98
C ARG A 89 1.50 11.59 -3.41
N VAL A 90 0.27 11.60 -3.91
CA VAL A 90 -0.51 12.82 -4.14
C VAL A 90 -0.63 13.61 -2.83
N ARG A 91 -0.46 14.92 -2.91
CA ARG A 91 -0.47 15.84 -1.76
C ARG A 91 -1.65 16.78 -1.82
N THR A 92 -2.03 17.28 -0.66
CA THR A 92 -3.04 18.34 -0.49
C THR A 92 -2.36 19.71 -0.48
N LYS A 93 -3.13 20.80 -0.59
CA LYS A 93 -2.61 22.20 -0.62
C LYS A 93 -1.65 22.57 0.51
N ASP A 94 -1.78 21.93 1.67
CA ASP A 94 -0.91 22.10 2.83
C ASP A 94 0.42 21.32 2.75
N GLY A 95 0.69 20.68 1.60
CA GLY A 95 1.89 19.87 1.34
C GLY A 95 1.89 18.48 1.98
N ARG A 96 0.86 18.15 2.78
CA ARG A 96 0.76 16.84 3.43
C ARG A 96 0.19 15.79 2.45
N PRO A 97 0.62 14.52 2.54
CA PRO A 97 0.09 13.45 1.70
C PRO A 97 -1.41 13.22 1.90
N LEU A 98 -2.13 13.00 0.81
CA LEU A 98 -3.50 12.50 0.85
C LEU A 98 -3.53 11.13 1.55
N SER A 99 -4.41 10.94 2.53
CA SER A 99 -4.47 9.66 3.25
C SER A 99 -5.84 9.36 3.83
N SER A 100 -6.22 8.09 3.86
CA SER A 100 -7.53 7.66 4.36
C SER A 100 -7.72 7.93 5.86
N SER A 101 -6.65 8.05 6.66
CA SER A 101 -6.77 8.43 8.08
C SER A 101 -7.18 9.89 8.27
N ARG A 102 -6.83 10.77 7.33
CA ARG A 102 -7.30 12.16 7.32
C ARG A 102 -8.78 12.22 6.95
N ILE A 103 -9.17 11.51 5.89
CA ILE A 103 -10.58 11.39 5.46
C ILE A 103 -11.46 10.88 6.61
N ARG A 104 -11.06 9.78 7.27
CA ARG A 104 -11.81 9.21 8.40
C ARG A 104 -11.91 10.15 9.60
N ARG A 105 -10.97 11.08 9.77
CA ARG A 105 -11.01 12.12 10.83
C ARG A 105 -11.81 13.36 10.43
N GLY A 106 -12.53 13.30 9.31
CA GLY A 106 -13.42 14.36 8.85
C GLY A 106 -12.75 15.41 7.96
N GLU A 107 -11.52 15.17 7.50
CA GLU A 107 -10.89 16.06 6.54
C GLU A 107 -11.51 15.86 5.15
N ILE A 108 -11.93 16.96 4.53
CA ILE A 108 -12.55 16.99 3.20
C ILE A 108 -11.48 17.42 2.20
N PHE A 109 -11.43 16.73 1.05
CA PHE A 109 -10.52 17.03 -0.04
C PHE A 109 -11.30 17.23 -1.32
N HIS A 110 -10.80 18.15 -2.15
CA HIS A 110 -11.34 18.40 -3.48
C HIS A 110 -10.25 18.07 -4.51
N GLU A 111 -10.60 17.34 -5.57
CA GLU A 111 -9.63 16.83 -6.55
C GLU A 111 -8.90 17.96 -7.29
N ASP A 112 -9.56 19.10 -7.50
CA ASP A 112 -8.99 20.31 -8.10
C ASP A 112 -7.92 20.99 -7.21
N GLU A 113 -7.75 20.51 -5.98
CA GLU A 113 -6.77 21.01 -5.01
C GLU A 113 -5.57 20.08 -4.80
N LEU A 114 -5.55 18.93 -5.49
CA LEU A 114 -4.50 17.94 -5.35
C LEU A 114 -3.23 18.33 -6.14
N ILE A 115 -2.09 18.03 -5.54
CA ILE A 115 -0.77 18.28 -6.11
C ILE A 115 -0.15 16.92 -6.45
N TYR A 116 0.12 16.72 -7.74
CA TYR A 116 0.73 15.52 -8.33
C TYR A 116 2.23 15.69 -8.51
#